data_AF-A0A3P9IN92-F1
#
_entry.id   AF-A0A3P9IN92-F1
#
_cell.length_a   1.000
_cell.length_b   1.000
_cell.length_c   1.000
_cell.angle_alpha   90.00
_cell.angle_beta   90.00
_cell.angle_gamma   90.00
#
_symmetry.space_group_name_H-M   'P 1'
#
loop_
_entity.id
_entity.type
_entity.pdbx_description
1 polymer ?
#
loop_
_entity_poly.entity_id
_entity_poly.type
_entity_poly.pdbx_seq_one_letter_code
_entity_poly.pdbx_strand_id
1 'polypeptide(L)'
;VYKLSTAAVFHTDADPNDNMNHSTEGEWPPFRKVGCFDPYSDDPRLGIQKIHLCKYSGYLTVAGTAGQIMVLELNDEAAEQTVEAQVVDLLQGQEGFRWKGHTQLDVREDPVQFPPGFQPFTLVQCQPPAVVTALILHSDWKLVAFGTSHGFGLFDYQQKKNVLVKCTLNPSDQLAMEGPLSRVKSIKKSLRQSFRRIRRSRVSLRKHHLQEANARLEAELAEMELAPVQRKIEARSSDDSFTGLVRVLYFADTFLTDSSHNTPSLWAGTNGGCVFAYILHLPTMEHRGEELITAQPAKEIQLMHRAPVVGVVVLDGHGTPLPEPLEVAHDLARSPDMHGSHHLLVVSEEQFKVFTLPKVSAKTKLKLTAIDGSRVRKVGVAWFGSNRTEDYGESGLLVLTNQGDVHAISVPHIKMQVQHPCIRREDVSGIASCVFTKHGQGFYLISPSEFERFSLSTRCLVEPRCLVEVPILKDNSNQRRPQLDGPSSSSARRVMEHALLNDESEYEEQRSCLS
;
A
#
# COMPACT_ATOMS: atom_id res chain seq x y z
N VAL A 1 7.63 6.22 -19.10
CA VAL A 1 8.17 7.59 -19.23
C VAL A 1 9.61 7.65 -18.71
N TYR A 2 9.94 7.07 -17.55
CA TYR A 2 11.29 7.05 -16.97
C TYR A 2 11.49 5.75 -16.16
N LYS A 3 12.75 5.29 -15.96
CA LYS A 3 13.11 4.14 -15.10
C LYS A 3 14.22 4.58 -14.12
N LEU A 4 13.94 4.50 -12.83
CA LEU A 4 14.94 4.69 -11.76
C LEU A 4 15.64 3.36 -11.46
N SER A 5 16.97 3.36 -11.36
CA SER A 5 17.74 2.25 -10.81
C SER A 5 18.37 2.67 -9.48
N THR A 6 17.96 2.04 -8.38
CA THR A 6 18.52 2.30 -7.05
C THR A 6 19.78 1.47 -6.77
N ALA A 7 20.04 0.43 -7.57
CA ALA A 7 21.18 -0.48 -7.39
C ALA A 7 22.53 0.25 -7.51
N ALA A 8 22.59 1.35 -8.29
CA ALA A 8 23.81 2.12 -8.51
C ALA A 8 24.42 2.74 -7.23
N VAL A 9 23.64 2.85 -6.15
CA VAL A 9 24.12 3.35 -4.84
C VAL A 9 24.85 2.28 -4.04
N PHE A 10 24.73 1.01 -4.43
CA PHE A 10 25.27 -0.12 -3.67
C PHE A 10 26.37 -0.84 -4.46
N HIS A 11 27.24 -1.54 -3.76
CA HIS A 11 28.08 -2.57 -4.36
C HIS A 11 27.18 -3.80 -4.60
N THR A 12 26.99 -4.15 -5.87
CA THR A 12 26.17 -5.30 -6.28
C THR A 12 26.98 -6.18 -7.21
N ASP A 13 26.78 -7.49 -7.15
CA ASP A 13 27.45 -8.46 -8.03
C ASP A 13 27.12 -8.26 -9.53
N ALA A 14 26.12 -7.43 -9.84
CA ALA A 14 25.67 -7.09 -11.18
C ALA A 14 26.20 -5.73 -11.68
N ASP A 15 27.47 -5.39 -11.39
CA ASP A 15 28.05 -4.15 -11.88
C ASP A 15 28.06 -4.13 -13.43
N PRO A 16 27.58 -3.05 -14.10
CA PRO A 16 27.35 -3.04 -15.55
C PRO A 16 28.60 -3.26 -16.40
N ASN A 17 29.79 -3.14 -15.80
CA ASN A 17 31.07 -3.21 -16.48
C ASN A 17 31.49 -4.63 -16.90
N ASP A 18 30.92 -5.68 -16.29
CA ASP A 18 31.39 -7.05 -16.55
C ASP A 18 30.74 -7.71 -17.78
N ASN A 19 29.67 -7.14 -18.35
CA ASN A 19 28.89 -7.85 -19.38
C ASN A 19 28.56 -7.08 -20.67
N MET A 20 28.94 -5.79 -20.80
CA MET A 20 28.53 -4.98 -21.96
C MET A 20 29.66 -4.54 -22.91
N ASN A 21 30.93 -4.79 -22.59
CA ASN A 21 32.06 -4.30 -23.40
C ASN A 21 33.08 -5.39 -23.80
N HIS A 22 32.65 -6.63 -24.02
CA HIS A 22 33.45 -7.51 -24.87
C HIS A 22 33.14 -7.18 -26.34
N SER A 23 34.12 -6.57 -27.00
CA SER A 23 34.16 -6.32 -28.43
C SER A 23 33.79 -7.59 -29.21
N THR A 24 32.59 -7.61 -29.79
CA THR A 24 32.00 -8.70 -30.58
C THR A 24 32.53 -8.75 -32.02
N GLU A 25 33.79 -8.38 -32.26
CA GLU A 25 34.41 -8.68 -33.56
C GLU A 25 34.83 -10.15 -33.58
N GLY A 26 33.99 -11.00 -34.20
CA GLY A 26 34.31 -12.40 -34.50
C GLY A 26 33.50 -13.48 -33.76
N GLU A 27 32.54 -13.12 -32.92
CA GLU A 27 31.68 -14.10 -32.23
C GLU A 27 30.62 -14.67 -33.18
N TRP A 28 30.65 -15.99 -33.40
CA TRP A 28 29.67 -16.72 -34.19
C TRP A 28 29.10 -17.91 -33.40
N PRO A 29 27.76 -18.00 -33.21
CA PRO A 29 26.73 -17.11 -33.73
C PRO A 29 26.73 -15.72 -33.04
N PRO A 30 26.33 -14.64 -33.73
CA PRO A 30 26.37 -13.27 -33.20
C PRO A 30 25.16 -13.02 -32.29
N PHE A 31 25.11 -13.72 -31.16
CA PHE A 31 24.02 -13.60 -30.21
C PHE A 31 24.00 -12.21 -29.58
N ARG A 32 22.89 -11.50 -29.78
CA ARG A 32 22.64 -10.20 -29.15
C ARG A 32 21.47 -10.33 -28.19
N LYS A 33 21.71 -10.05 -26.90
CA LYS A 33 20.65 -9.95 -25.91
C LYS A 33 19.73 -8.78 -26.27
N VAL A 34 18.43 -9.04 -26.40
CA VAL A 34 17.37 -8.06 -26.69
C VAL A 34 16.20 -8.27 -25.73
N GLY A 35 15.36 -7.25 -25.57
CA GLY A 35 14.25 -7.27 -24.61
C GLY A 35 14.67 -6.78 -23.22
N CYS A 36 13.70 -6.77 -22.30
CA CYS A 36 13.88 -6.27 -20.94
C CYS A 36 13.36 -7.24 -19.86
N PHE A 37 12.83 -8.39 -20.27
CA PHE A 37 12.42 -9.43 -19.34
C PHE A 37 13.66 -10.14 -18.78
N ASP A 38 13.72 -10.24 -17.46
CA ASP A 38 14.77 -10.94 -16.74
C ASP A 38 14.12 -12.04 -15.88
N PRO A 39 14.36 -13.33 -16.19
CA PRO A 39 13.84 -14.43 -15.39
C PRO A 39 14.61 -14.64 -14.08
N TYR A 40 15.77 -13.99 -13.91
CA TYR A 40 16.61 -14.15 -12.74
C TYR A 40 16.21 -13.18 -11.64
N SER A 41 16.32 -13.64 -10.39
CA SER A 41 16.20 -12.79 -9.22
C SER A 41 17.59 -12.68 -8.61
N ASP A 42 18.23 -11.53 -8.81
CA ASP A 42 19.57 -11.24 -8.28
C ASP A 42 19.52 -11.14 -6.75
N ASP A 43 19.50 -9.92 -6.23
CA ASP A 43 19.50 -9.67 -4.80
C ASP A 43 18.10 -9.25 -4.31
N PRO A 44 17.37 -10.09 -3.55
CA PRO A 44 16.05 -9.75 -3.03
C PRO A 44 16.08 -8.57 -2.04
N ARG A 45 17.26 -8.21 -1.50
CA ARG A 45 17.42 -7.04 -0.63
C ARG A 45 17.12 -5.73 -1.36
N LEU A 46 17.34 -5.67 -2.68
CA LEU A 46 17.10 -4.50 -3.53
C LEU A 46 15.60 -4.25 -3.81
N GLY A 47 14.73 -5.22 -3.51
CA GLY A 47 13.30 -5.11 -3.79
C GLY A 47 12.67 -3.88 -3.14
N ILE A 48 12.01 -3.03 -3.94
CA ILE A 48 11.31 -1.83 -3.48
C ILE A 48 9.99 -2.23 -2.79
N GLN A 49 9.81 -1.74 -1.57
CA GLN A 49 8.66 -2.04 -0.70
C GLN A 49 7.67 -0.88 -0.60
N LYS A 50 8.18 0.36 -0.64
CA LYS A 50 7.37 1.58 -0.55
C LYS A 50 7.93 2.68 -1.44
N ILE A 51 7.02 3.49 -1.98
CA ILE A 51 7.32 4.64 -2.83
C ILE A 51 6.42 5.77 -2.36
N HIS A 52 6.98 6.98 -2.21
CA HIS A 52 6.23 8.20 -1.99
C HIS A 52 6.84 9.32 -2.84
N LEU A 53 6.07 9.85 -3.79
CA LEU A 53 6.47 10.95 -4.67
C LEU A 53 5.69 12.21 -4.31
N CYS A 54 6.39 13.29 -3.96
CA CYS A 54 5.78 14.61 -3.92
C CYS A 54 5.79 15.20 -5.34
N LYS A 55 4.60 15.21 -5.97
CA LYS A 55 4.41 15.77 -7.32
C LYS A 55 4.63 17.28 -7.44
N TYR A 56 4.78 17.99 -6.32
CA TYR A 56 4.97 19.45 -6.29
C TYR A 56 6.45 19.83 -6.20
N SER A 57 7.18 19.22 -5.27
CA SER A 57 8.59 19.56 -5.04
C SER A 57 9.57 18.73 -5.87
N GLY A 58 9.11 17.67 -6.54
CA GLY A 58 10.00 16.73 -7.21
C GLY A 58 10.81 15.83 -6.27
N TYR A 59 10.49 15.80 -4.97
CA TYR A 59 11.12 14.85 -4.04
C TYR A 59 10.45 13.49 -4.13
N LEU A 60 11.28 12.45 -4.22
CA LEU A 60 10.89 11.06 -4.21
C LEU A 60 11.58 10.36 -3.05
N THR A 61 10.84 9.55 -2.30
CA THR A 61 11.45 8.60 -1.38
C THR A 61 11.02 7.18 -1.71
N VAL A 62 12.00 6.27 -1.68
CA VAL A 62 11.80 4.84 -1.91
C VAL A 62 12.42 4.07 -0.77
N ALA A 63 11.77 2.98 -0.36
CA ALA A 63 12.27 2.13 0.71
C ALA A 63 12.29 0.66 0.27
N GLY A 64 13.33 -0.05 0.68
CA GLY A 64 13.64 -1.40 0.24
C GLY A 64 13.43 -2.49 1.29
N THR A 65 13.91 -3.69 0.93
CA THR A 65 13.69 -4.93 1.69
C THR A 65 14.70 -5.11 2.83
N ALA A 66 15.90 -4.55 2.73
CA ALA A 66 16.96 -4.62 3.73
C ALA A 66 17.07 -3.36 4.59
N GLY A 67 15.96 -2.66 4.83
CA GLY A 67 15.92 -1.50 5.71
C GLY A 67 16.52 -0.21 5.15
N GLN A 68 16.86 -0.18 3.87
CA GLN A 68 17.36 1.01 3.18
C GLN A 68 16.21 1.92 2.74
N ILE A 69 16.32 3.21 3.03
CA ILE A 69 15.41 4.28 2.57
C ILE A 69 16.25 5.33 1.86
N MET A 70 15.87 5.71 0.64
CA MET A 70 16.56 6.74 -0.14
C MET A 70 15.64 7.94 -0.31
N VAL A 71 16.22 9.14 -0.22
CA VAL A 71 15.56 10.38 -0.62
C VAL A 71 16.27 10.90 -1.87
N LEU A 72 15.48 11.19 -2.89
CA LEU A 72 15.91 11.58 -4.22
C LEU A 72 15.22 12.88 -4.62
N GLU A 73 15.92 13.66 -5.42
CA GLU A 73 15.41 14.89 -6.03
C GLU A 73 15.42 14.75 -7.55
N LEU A 74 14.41 15.31 -8.21
CA LEU A 74 14.37 15.37 -9.67
C LEU A 74 15.33 16.45 -10.17
N ASN A 75 16.28 16.05 -11.02
CA ASN A 75 17.28 16.95 -11.62
C ASN A 75 17.31 16.77 -13.14
N ASP A 76 17.43 17.87 -13.87
CA ASP A 76 17.46 17.89 -15.34
C ASP A 76 18.83 17.56 -15.93
N GLU A 77 19.89 17.74 -15.14
CA GLU A 77 21.28 17.48 -15.55
C GLU A 77 21.85 16.25 -14.83
N ALA A 78 22.87 15.62 -15.44
CA ALA A 78 23.62 14.56 -14.78
C ALA A 78 24.46 15.16 -13.64
N ALA A 79 24.59 14.44 -12.53
CA ALA A 79 25.39 14.87 -11.40
C ALA A 79 26.26 13.74 -10.87
N GLU A 80 27.50 14.07 -10.49
CA GLU A 80 28.38 13.19 -9.74
C GLU A 80 28.28 13.55 -8.26
N GLN A 81 27.82 12.61 -7.42
CA GLN A 81 27.67 12.86 -5.99
C GLN A 81 27.84 11.59 -5.17
N THR A 82 28.33 11.75 -3.94
CA THR A 82 28.35 10.70 -2.93
C THR A 82 27.03 10.69 -2.15
N VAL A 83 26.46 9.51 -1.96
CA VAL A 83 25.21 9.35 -1.20
C VAL A 83 25.53 9.15 0.27
N GLU A 84 25.28 10.17 1.09
CA GLU A 84 25.51 10.08 2.53
C GLU A 84 24.52 9.12 3.20
N ALA A 85 25.06 8.06 3.81
CA ALA A 85 24.30 7.05 4.53
C ALA A 85 24.28 7.31 6.04
N GLN A 86 23.08 7.40 6.62
CA GLN A 86 22.86 7.50 8.07
C GLN A 86 22.28 6.19 8.60
N VAL A 87 22.95 5.57 9.57
CA VAL A 87 22.41 4.40 10.27
C VAL A 87 21.43 4.85 11.36
N VAL A 88 20.25 4.24 11.39
CA VAL A 88 19.22 4.47 12.40
C VAL A 88 18.89 3.17 13.13
N ASP A 89 19.36 3.06 14.37
CA ASP A 89 19.11 1.91 15.25
C ASP A 89 17.72 1.99 15.89
N LEU A 90 16.78 1.19 15.37
CA LEU A 90 15.40 1.08 15.85
C LEU A 90 15.28 0.32 17.18
N LEU A 91 16.36 -0.32 17.65
CA LEU A 91 16.40 -1.08 18.89
C LEU A 91 17.15 -0.36 20.01
N GLN A 92 17.36 0.96 19.88
CA GLN A 92 17.97 1.78 20.93
C GLN A 92 17.38 1.45 22.32
N GLY A 93 18.26 1.03 23.24
CA GLY A 93 17.90 0.64 24.60
C GLY A 93 17.35 -0.78 24.77
N GLN A 94 17.41 -1.64 23.74
CA GLN A 94 17.11 -3.07 23.83
C GLN A 94 18.40 -3.89 23.75
N GLU A 95 18.75 -4.59 24.83
CA GLU A 95 19.91 -5.48 24.86
C GLU A 95 19.54 -6.92 24.46
N GLY A 96 20.52 -7.68 23.98
CA GLY A 96 20.37 -9.12 23.70
C GLY A 96 19.63 -9.49 22.41
N PHE A 97 19.11 -8.53 21.64
CA PHE A 97 18.52 -8.81 20.35
C PHE A 97 19.59 -9.22 19.32
N ARG A 98 19.36 -10.32 18.61
CA ARG A 98 20.25 -10.79 17.55
C ARG A 98 19.49 -10.88 16.23
N TRP A 99 19.93 -10.10 15.25
CA TRP A 99 19.41 -10.17 13.89
C TRP A 99 19.77 -11.50 13.22
N LYS A 100 18.78 -12.15 12.60
CA LYS A 100 18.92 -13.43 11.88
C LYS A 100 18.43 -13.35 10.41
N GLY A 101 18.17 -12.15 9.90
CA GLY A 101 17.72 -11.92 8.52
C GLY A 101 18.87 -11.55 7.58
N HIS A 102 18.52 -11.05 6.40
CA HIS A 102 19.49 -10.53 5.43
C HIS A 102 20.31 -9.38 6.03
N THR A 103 21.59 -9.31 5.70
CA THR A 103 22.44 -8.18 6.07
C THR A 103 22.01 -6.91 5.32
N GLN A 104 22.43 -5.74 5.82
CA GLN A 104 22.29 -4.49 5.08
C GLN A 104 23.03 -4.56 3.73
N LEU A 105 22.66 -3.68 2.80
CA LEU A 105 23.38 -3.51 1.54
C LEU A 105 24.63 -2.67 1.77
N ASP A 106 25.69 -2.96 1.01
CA ASP A 106 26.95 -2.22 1.10
C ASP A 106 26.85 -0.96 0.22
N VAL A 107 26.85 0.21 0.85
CA VAL A 107 26.71 1.51 0.17
C VAL A 107 28.07 1.92 -0.42
N ARG A 108 28.06 2.48 -1.63
CA ARG A 108 29.27 3.04 -2.24
C ARG A 108 29.70 4.31 -1.52
N GLU A 109 30.97 4.38 -1.14
CA GLU A 109 31.56 5.57 -0.51
C GLU A 109 32.08 6.57 -1.55
N ASP A 110 32.47 6.08 -2.73
CA ASP A 110 32.94 6.91 -3.83
C ASP A 110 31.78 7.66 -4.52
N PRO A 111 32.05 8.85 -5.12
CA PRO A 111 31.06 9.55 -5.92
C PRO A 111 30.52 8.67 -7.06
N VAL A 112 29.20 8.74 -7.28
CA VAL A 112 28.52 8.00 -8.35
C VAL A 112 27.96 9.00 -9.35
N GLN A 113 28.21 8.76 -10.64
CA GLN A 113 27.60 9.51 -11.73
C GLN A 113 26.13 9.08 -11.92
N PHE A 114 25.19 9.96 -11.60
CA PHE A 114 23.77 9.75 -11.85
C PHE A 114 23.34 10.47 -13.14
N PRO A 115 22.57 9.81 -14.03
CA PRO A 115 21.98 10.48 -15.19
C PRO A 115 20.89 11.47 -14.77
N PRO A 116 20.40 12.32 -15.70
CA PRO A 116 19.21 13.14 -15.48
C PRO A 116 18.01 12.29 -14.99
N GLY A 117 17.24 12.86 -14.07
CA GLY A 117 16.10 12.19 -13.43
C GLY A 117 16.18 12.28 -11.91
N PHE A 118 15.67 11.25 -11.21
CA PHE A 118 15.69 11.22 -9.75
C PHE A 118 17.05 10.78 -9.25
N GLN A 119 17.77 11.69 -8.59
CA GLN A 119 19.13 11.47 -8.10
C GLN A 119 19.12 11.39 -6.57
N PRO A 120 19.65 10.31 -5.97
CA PRO A 120 19.70 10.16 -4.52
C PRO A 120 20.79 11.04 -3.91
N PHE A 121 20.45 11.76 -2.83
CA PHE A 121 21.41 12.61 -2.10
C PHE A 121 21.60 12.18 -0.64
N THR A 122 20.71 11.32 -0.12
CA THR A 122 20.86 10.73 1.22
C THR A 122 20.19 9.36 1.30
N LEU A 123 20.76 8.50 2.14
CA LEU A 123 20.27 7.17 2.45
C LEU A 123 20.13 7.01 3.97
N VAL A 124 19.02 6.43 4.42
CA VAL A 124 18.83 5.99 5.79
C VAL A 124 18.86 4.47 5.83
N GLN A 125 19.76 3.90 6.61
CA GLN A 125 19.87 2.46 6.81
C GLN A 125 19.30 2.10 8.18
N CYS A 126 18.18 1.38 8.20
CA CYS A 126 17.62 0.85 9.44
C CYS A 126 18.53 -0.24 10.02
N GLN A 127 18.67 -0.22 11.34
CA GLN A 127 19.27 -1.29 12.11
C GLN A 127 18.23 -1.80 13.13
N PRO A 128 17.87 -3.09 13.13
CA PRO A 128 18.22 -4.13 12.15
C PRO A 128 17.74 -3.81 10.71
N PRO A 129 18.42 -4.36 9.67
CA PRO A 129 18.09 -4.15 8.26
C PRO A 129 16.85 -4.94 7.82
N ALA A 130 15.73 -4.67 8.49
CA ALA A 130 14.46 -5.32 8.25
C ALA A 130 13.64 -4.60 7.16
N VAL A 131 12.71 -5.34 6.56
CA VAL A 131 11.79 -4.81 5.54
C VAL A 131 11.08 -3.55 6.02
N VAL A 132 11.10 -2.50 5.21
CA VAL A 132 10.36 -1.27 5.49
C VAL A 132 8.88 -1.48 5.16
N THR A 133 8.03 -1.37 6.18
CA THR A 133 6.59 -1.69 6.13
C THR A 133 5.70 -0.47 6.01
N ALA A 134 6.20 0.72 6.34
CA ALA A 134 5.52 2.00 6.18
C ALA A 134 6.52 3.10 5.80
N LEU A 135 6.09 4.06 4.96
CA LEU A 135 6.90 5.19 4.50
C LEU A 135 5.98 6.38 4.23
N ILE A 136 6.37 7.57 4.67
CA ILE A 136 5.69 8.82 4.33
C ILE A 136 6.69 9.98 4.25
N LEU A 137 6.49 10.85 3.26
CA LEU A 137 7.28 12.05 3.00
C LEU A 137 6.45 13.30 3.30
N HIS A 138 7.06 14.28 3.97
CA HIS A 138 6.54 15.63 4.07
C HIS A 138 7.55 16.59 3.42
N SER A 139 7.28 16.97 2.16
CA SER A 139 8.20 17.75 1.33
C SER A 139 8.39 19.20 1.78
N ASP A 140 7.38 19.77 2.42
CA ASP A 140 7.43 21.12 2.97
C ASP A 140 8.34 21.18 4.21
N TRP A 141 8.04 20.36 5.23
CA TRP A 141 8.84 20.23 6.46
C TRP A 141 10.21 19.58 6.29
N LYS A 142 10.51 19.05 5.10
CA LYS A 142 11.72 18.28 4.79
C LYS A 142 11.95 17.06 5.66
N LEU A 143 10.87 16.31 5.93
CA LEU A 143 10.89 15.14 6.80
C LEU A 143 10.49 13.87 6.05
N VAL A 144 11.13 12.75 6.39
CA VAL A 144 10.69 11.40 5.99
C VAL A 144 10.53 10.54 7.24
N ALA A 145 9.40 9.83 7.33
CA ALA A 145 9.17 8.84 8.37
C ALA A 145 9.06 7.44 7.77
N PHE A 146 9.62 6.47 8.45
CA PHE A 146 9.70 5.08 8.01
C PHE A 146 9.46 4.13 9.17
N GLY A 147 8.90 2.95 8.88
CA GLY A 147 8.58 1.94 9.88
C GLY A 147 8.96 0.54 9.42
N THR A 148 9.33 -0.32 10.36
CA THR A 148 9.64 -1.74 10.15
C THR A 148 8.82 -2.62 11.09
N SER A 149 9.15 -3.90 11.17
CA SER A 149 8.61 -4.80 12.20
C SER A 149 9.05 -4.46 13.64
N HIS A 150 10.10 -3.67 13.82
CA HIS A 150 10.73 -3.41 15.13
C HIS A 150 10.37 -2.06 15.73
N GLY A 151 10.04 -1.09 14.88
CA GLY A 151 9.88 0.30 15.29
C GLY A 151 9.71 1.23 14.10
N PHE A 152 9.71 2.52 14.37
CA PHE A 152 9.70 3.57 13.36
C PHE A 152 10.68 4.68 13.72
N GLY A 153 11.05 5.46 12.70
CA GLY A 153 11.89 6.64 12.85
C GLY A 153 11.38 7.84 12.05
N LEU A 154 11.90 9.00 12.39
CA LEU A 154 11.70 10.28 11.69
C LEU A 154 13.06 10.86 11.37
N PHE A 155 13.28 11.23 10.12
CA PHE A 155 14.55 11.74 9.63
C PHE A 155 14.34 13.08 8.92
N ASP A 156 15.15 14.08 9.29
CA ASP A 156 15.26 15.36 8.61
C ASP A 156 16.28 15.22 7.50
N TYR A 157 15.79 15.13 6.26
CA TYR A 157 16.66 14.97 5.10
C TYR A 157 17.29 16.28 4.64
N GLN A 158 16.86 17.44 5.18
CA GLN A 158 17.52 18.72 4.91
C GLN A 158 18.85 18.80 5.66
N GLN A 159 18.84 18.48 6.97
CA GLN A 159 20.05 18.46 7.79
C GLN A 159 20.75 17.09 7.83
N LYS A 160 20.15 16.07 7.19
CA LYS A 160 20.58 14.68 7.21
C LYS A 160 20.72 14.12 8.63
N LYS A 161 19.77 14.47 9.51
CA LYS A 161 19.79 14.11 10.94
C LYS A 161 18.57 13.30 11.33
N ASN A 162 18.80 12.34 12.21
CA ASN A 162 17.73 11.57 12.84
C ASN A 162 17.03 12.42 13.92
N VAL A 163 15.70 12.49 13.86
CA VAL A 163 14.85 13.31 14.75
C VAL A 163 14.22 12.45 15.84
N LEU A 164 13.73 11.26 15.49
CA LEU A 164 13.01 10.37 16.40
C LEU A 164 13.33 8.93 16.05
N VAL A 165 13.49 8.11 17.09
CA VAL A 165 13.42 6.65 17.01
C VAL A 165 12.49 6.13 18.07
N LYS A 166 11.59 5.22 17.68
CA LYS A 166 10.70 4.52 18.59
C LYS A 166 10.69 3.04 18.30
N CYS A 167 11.28 2.26 19.22
CA CYS A 167 11.07 0.82 19.29
C CYS A 167 9.62 0.53 19.70
N THR A 168 8.97 -0.41 19.01
CA THR A 168 7.59 -0.84 19.25
C THR A 168 7.47 -2.31 19.61
N LEU A 169 8.60 -3.02 19.78
CA LEU A 169 8.59 -4.40 20.24
C LEU A 169 8.15 -4.51 21.70
N ASN A 170 7.37 -5.54 22.00
CA ASN A 170 7.20 -5.97 23.38
C ASN A 170 8.41 -6.80 23.83
N PRO A 171 8.79 -6.78 25.12
CA PRO A 171 9.85 -7.65 25.64
C PRO A 171 9.61 -9.15 25.35
N SER A 172 8.35 -9.58 25.29
CA SER A 172 7.96 -10.94 24.92
C SER A 172 8.13 -11.28 23.43
N ASP A 173 8.12 -10.27 22.55
CA ASP A 173 8.26 -10.45 21.10
C ASP A 173 9.71 -10.71 20.68
N GLN A 174 10.70 -10.43 21.55
CA GLN A 174 12.12 -10.68 21.27
C GLN A 174 12.42 -12.15 20.94
N LEU A 175 11.66 -13.09 21.50
CA LEU A 175 11.81 -14.54 21.28
C LEU A 175 11.03 -15.05 20.05
N ALA A 176 10.06 -14.29 19.53
CA ALA A 176 9.09 -14.76 18.54
C ALA A 176 9.48 -14.47 17.08
N MET A 177 10.53 -13.66 16.85
CA MET A 177 10.98 -13.21 15.53
C MET A 177 11.85 -14.25 14.77
N GLU A 178 11.73 -15.53 15.13
CA GLU A 178 12.40 -16.62 14.43
C GLU A 178 11.71 -16.92 13.07
N GLY A 179 12.22 -16.26 12.03
CA GLY A 179 11.98 -16.60 10.62
C GLY A 179 11.82 -15.38 9.69
N PRO A 180 12.13 -15.50 8.39
CA PRO A 180 11.90 -14.44 7.42
C PRO A 180 10.41 -14.06 7.38
N LEU A 181 10.13 -12.75 7.23
CA LEU A 181 8.80 -12.12 7.23
C LEU A 181 7.82 -12.64 6.16
N SER A 182 8.20 -13.65 5.36
CA SER A 182 7.40 -14.19 4.28
C SER A 182 6.72 -15.51 4.65
N ARG A 183 5.38 -15.49 4.59
CA ARG A 183 4.47 -16.61 4.33
C ARG A 183 4.29 -17.70 5.41
N VAL A 184 3.04 -17.73 5.89
CA VAL A 184 2.31 -18.88 6.48
C VAL A 184 2.61 -19.24 7.94
N LYS A 185 2.14 -18.42 8.89
CA LYS A 185 1.72 -18.93 10.22
C LYS A 185 0.20 -18.84 10.48
N SER A 186 -0.57 -18.16 9.61
CA SER A 186 -2.02 -17.97 9.77
C SER A 186 -2.88 -19.22 9.47
N ILE A 187 -2.45 -20.11 8.57
CA ILE A 187 -3.25 -21.27 8.13
C ILE A 187 -3.26 -22.40 9.18
N LYS A 188 -2.10 -22.74 9.76
CA LYS A 188 -1.98 -23.86 10.71
C LYS A 188 -2.67 -23.60 12.07
N LYS A 189 -2.68 -22.35 12.56
CA LYS A 189 -3.39 -21.99 13.81
C LYS A 189 -4.92 -21.99 13.64
N SER A 190 -5.43 -21.48 12.50
CA SER A 190 -6.87 -21.47 12.18
C SER A 190 -7.45 -22.88 12.05
N LEU A 191 -6.79 -23.76 11.30
CA LEU A 191 -7.22 -25.15 11.12
C LEU A 191 -7.25 -25.91 12.45
N ARG A 192 -6.24 -25.75 13.31
CA ARG A 192 -6.19 -26.45 14.61
C ARG A 192 -7.24 -25.98 15.62
N GLN A 193 -7.71 -24.73 15.50
CA GLN A 193 -8.83 -24.22 16.30
C GLN A 193 -10.19 -24.69 15.77
N SER A 194 -10.37 -24.79 14.45
CA SER A 194 -11.63 -25.25 13.84
C SER A 194 -11.99 -26.70 14.24
N PHE A 195 -11.02 -27.61 14.24
CA PHE A 195 -11.26 -29.01 14.64
C PHE A 195 -11.51 -29.21 16.13
N ARG A 196 -11.00 -28.31 17.00
CA ARG A 196 -11.29 -28.36 18.45
C ARG A 196 -12.69 -27.86 18.80
N ARG A 197 -13.27 -26.98 17.97
CA ARG A 197 -14.64 -26.47 18.16
C ARG A 197 -15.70 -27.48 17.72
N ILE A 198 -15.40 -28.32 16.73
CA ILE A 198 -16.31 -29.37 16.21
C ILE A 198 -16.45 -30.57 17.17
N ARG A 199 -15.49 -30.82 18.07
CA ARG A 199 -15.51 -31.97 18.99
C ARG A 199 -16.20 -31.74 20.35
N ARG A 200 -16.81 -30.56 20.59
CA ARG A 200 -17.49 -30.27 21.88
C ARG A 200 -19.01 -30.17 21.82
N SER A 201 -19.65 -30.36 20.66
CA SER A 201 -21.12 -30.36 20.56
C SER A 201 -21.66 -31.77 20.32
N ARG A 202 -21.62 -32.63 21.35
CA ARG A 202 -22.45 -33.83 21.49
C ARG A 202 -22.26 -34.38 22.90
N VAL A 203 -23.36 -34.87 23.51
CA VAL A 203 -23.57 -35.30 24.92
C VAL A 203 -24.11 -34.12 25.75
N SER A 204 -25.30 -34.10 26.36
CA SER A 204 -26.34 -35.11 26.63
C SER A 204 -27.71 -34.42 26.78
N LEU A 205 -28.77 -35.07 26.32
CA LEU A 205 -30.18 -34.75 26.58
C LEU A 205 -30.56 -35.01 28.04
N ARG A 206 -31.38 -34.14 28.66
CA ARG A 206 -32.52 -34.51 29.53
C ARG A 206 -33.63 -33.46 29.46
N LYS A 207 -34.86 -33.93 29.19
CA LYS A 207 -36.14 -33.21 29.13
C LYS A 207 -36.69 -32.93 30.54
N HIS A 208 -37.19 -31.70 30.80
CA HIS A 208 -38.59 -31.48 31.25
C HIS A 208 -38.94 -29.97 31.29
N HIS A 209 -40.21 -29.66 30.98
CA HIS A 209 -40.93 -28.36 31.02
C HIS A 209 -40.67 -27.35 29.89
N LEU A 210 -41.47 -27.44 28.82
CA LEU A 210 -41.41 -26.58 27.63
C LEU A 210 -42.82 -26.37 27.05
N GLN A 211 -43.59 -25.44 27.61
CA GLN A 211 -44.80 -24.96 26.91
C GLN A 211 -45.14 -23.48 27.17
N GLU A 212 -44.77 -22.88 28.30
CA GLU A 212 -44.90 -21.41 28.50
C GLU A 212 -43.63 -20.62 28.16
N ALA A 213 -42.45 -21.27 28.15
CA ALA A 213 -41.18 -20.64 27.78
C ALA A 213 -41.00 -20.46 26.26
N ASN A 214 -41.71 -21.24 25.45
CA ASN A 214 -41.59 -21.19 23.99
C ASN A 214 -42.24 -19.94 23.38
N ALA A 215 -43.36 -19.45 23.93
CA ALA A 215 -44.04 -18.27 23.38
C ALA A 215 -43.27 -16.96 23.64
N ARG A 216 -42.54 -16.87 24.77
CA ARG A 216 -41.64 -15.73 25.04
C ARG A 216 -40.34 -15.83 24.24
N LEU A 217 -39.81 -17.04 24.07
CA LEU A 217 -38.62 -17.26 23.27
C LEU A 217 -38.90 -17.03 21.77
N GLU A 218 -40.09 -17.36 21.26
CA GLU A 218 -40.51 -17.06 19.88
C GLU A 218 -40.71 -15.56 19.65
N ALA A 219 -41.22 -14.82 20.65
CA ALA A 219 -41.32 -13.35 20.57
C ALA A 219 -39.92 -12.68 20.64
N GLU A 220 -39.02 -13.17 21.50
CA GLU A 220 -37.61 -12.73 21.52
C GLU A 220 -36.87 -13.14 20.24
N LEU A 221 -37.15 -14.33 19.66
CA LEU A 221 -36.58 -14.76 18.38
C LEU A 221 -37.06 -13.88 17.22
N ALA A 222 -38.34 -13.49 17.22
CA ALA A 222 -38.91 -12.60 16.21
C ALA A 222 -38.36 -11.17 16.33
N GLU A 223 -38.10 -10.65 17.55
CA GLU A 223 -37.39 -9.39 17.73
C GLU A 223 -35.89 -9.49 17.37
N MET A 224 -35.26 -10.65 17.61
CA MET A 224 -33.85 -10.91 17.28
C MET A 224 -33.64 -11.21 15.78
N GLU A 225 -34.67 -11.65 15.05
CA GLU A 225 -34.68 -11.78 13.58
C GLU A 225 -34.82 -10.42 12.86
N LEU A 226 -35.38 -9.40 13.53
CA LEU A 226 -35.58 -8.05 12.96
C LEU A 226 -34.41 -7.10 13.21
N ALA A 227 -33.52 -7.40 14.15
CA ALA A 227 -32.28 -6.66 14.37
C ALA A 227 -31.12 -7.31 13.60
N PRO A 228 -30.35 -6.57 12.77
CA PRO A 228 -29.20 -7.14 12.08
C PRO A 228 -28.23 -7.74 13.12
N VAL A 229 -28.06 -9.07 13.07
CA VAL A 229 -27.22 -9.85 14.00
C VAL A 229 -25.76 -9.45 13.85
N GLN A 230 -25.35 -8.39 14.54
CA GLN A 230 -23.96 -7.94 14.56
C GLN A 230 -23.13 -8.88 15.42
N ARG A 231 -22.15 -9.56 14.81
CA ARG A 231 -21.24 -10.45 15.54
C ARG A 231 -20.36 -9.66 16.51
N LYS A 232 -20.19 -10.15 17.74
CA LYS A 232 -19.27 -9.55 18.71
C LYS A 232 -17.82 -9.70 18.22
N ILE A 233 -17.11 -8.58 18.10
CA ILE A 233 -15.68 -8.56 17.77
C ILE A 233 -14.90 -8.80 19.08
N GLU A 234 -14.25 -9.96 19.18
CA GLU A 234 -13.37 -10.32 20.30
C GLU A 234 -12.01 -9.64 20.15
N ALA A 235 -11.41 -9.23 21.26
CA ALA A 235 -10.08 -8.65 21.25
C ALA A 235 -9.02 -9.71 20.92
N ARG A 236 -8.03 -9.35 20.09
CA ARG A 236 -6.87 -10.21 19.82
C ARG A 236 -6.00 -10.34 21.09
N SER A 237 -5.40 -11.52 21.29
CA SER A 237 -4.49 -11.78 22.42
C SER A 237 -3.21 -10.95 22.30
N SER A 238 -2.64 -10.53 23.42
CA SER A 238 -1.30 -9.88 23.46
C SER A 238 -0.16 -10.81 23.05
N ASP A 239 -0.39 -12.12 23.04
CA ASP A 239 0.63 -13.13 22.72
C ASP A 239 0.80 -13.34 21.20
N ASP A 240 0.12 -12.53 20.37
CA ASP A 240 0.36 -12.54 18.93
C ASP A 240 1.73 -11.93 18.64
N SER A 241 2.60 -12.72 18.02
CA SER A 241 3.88 -12.24 17.48
C SER A 241 3.64 -11.06 16.52
N PHE A 242 4.54 -10.07 16.51
CA PHE A 242 4.51 -8.90 15.62
C PHE A 242 3.44 -7.84 15.95
N THR A 243 3.02 -7.69 17.21
CA THR A 243 2.15 -6.56 17.59
C THR A 243 2.81 -5.19 17.36
N GLY A 244 4.13 -5.12 17.50
CA GLY A 244 4.92 -3.91 17.27
C GLY A 244 5.04 -3.47 15.80
N LEU A 245 4.71 -4.33 14.83
CA LEU A 245 4.95 -4.04 13.41
C LEU A 245 4.21 -2.77 12.97
N VAL A 246 4.94 -1.81 12.40
CA VAL A 246 4.40 -0.52 11.97
C VAL A 246 3.73 -0.67 10.61
N ARG A 247 2.44 -0.31 10.50
CA ARG A 247 1.61 -0.53 9.31
C ARG A 247 1.33 0.76 8.54
N VAL A 248 1.19 1.87 9.26
CA VAL A 248 0.85 3.16 8.66
C VAL A 248 1.58 4.29 9.37
N LEU A 249 1.96 5.30 8.61
CA LEU A 249 2.51 6.56 9.08
C LEU A 249 1.72 7.69 8.43
N TYR A 250 1.44 8.76 9.17
CA TYR A 250 0.65 9.88 8.68
C TYR A 250 1.15 11.19 9.33
N PHE A 251 1.44 12.20 8.51
CA PHE A 251 1.72 13.54 8.99
C PHE A 251 0.43 14.35 9.03
N ALA A 252 0.30 15.22 10.03
CA ALA A 252 -0.84 16.12 10.15
C ALA A 252 -0.41 17.40 10.87
N ASP A 253 -0.92 18.54 10.42
CA ASP A 253 -0.90 19.77 11.20
C ASP A 253 -2.27 19.91 11.89
N THR A 254 -2.31 19.68 13.20
CA THR A 254 -3.58 19.56 13.94
C THR A 254 -3.42 19.79 15.43
N PHE A 255 -4.54 19.83 16.15
CA PHE A 255 -4.64 19.99 17.60
C PHE A 255 -4.28 18.70 18.37
N LEU A 256 -3.26 18.78 19.24
CA LEU A 256 -2.82 17.66 20.10
C LEU A 256 -2.82 17.96 21.60
N THR A 257 -2.50 19.21 21.97
CA THR A 257 -2.44 19.69 23.36
C THR A 257 -3.74 20.38 23.77
N ASP A 258 -4.11 21.41 23.03
CA ASP A 258 -5.30 22.24 23.23
C ASP A 258 -6.05 22.42 21.90
N SER A 259 -7.17 23.15 21.94
CA SER A 259 -8.02 23.39 20.77
C SER A 259 -7.80 24.77 20.13
N SER A 260 -6.70 25.46 20.49
CA SER A 260 -6.37 26.81 20.02
C SER A 260 -5.13 26.83 19.13
N HIS A 261 -4.18 25.94 19.37
CA HIS A 261 -2.91 25.88 18.66
C HIS A 261 -2.76 24.54 17.96
N ASN A 262 -2.79 24.57 16.62
CA ASN A 262 -2.39 23.44 15.80
C ASN A 262 -0.86 23.31 15.82
N THR A 263 -0.39 22.08 15.70
CA THR A 263 1.04 21.77 15.63
C THR A 263 1.30 20.67 14.62
N PRO A 264 2.42 20.74 13.88
CA PRO A 264 2.93 19.64 13.08
C PRO A 264 3.05 18.36 13.91
N SER A 265 2.63 17.23 13.35
CA SER A 265 2.57 15.97 14.06
C SER A 265 2.81 14.75 13.18
N LEU A 266 3.39 13.71 13.77
CA LEU A 266 3.57 12.39 13.18
C LEU A 266 2.70 11.36 13.92
N TRP A 267 1.95 10.57 13.17
CA TRP A 267 1.11 9.49 13.66
C TRP A 267 1.62 8.15 13.14
N ALA A 268 1.70 7.15 14.01
CA ALA A 268 2.16 5.80 13.66
C ALA A 268 1.19 4.74 14.16
N GLY A 269 0.65 3.93 13.25
CA GLY A 269 -0.27 2.83 13.57
C GLY A 269 0.41 1.47 13.50
N THR A 270 0.19 0.61 14.50
CA THR A 270 0.81 -0.71 14.59
C THR A 270 -0.16 -1.86 14.31
N ASN A 271 0.42 -3.04 14.15
CA ASN A 271 -0.29 -4.29 13.95
C ASN A 271 -1.06 -4.75 15.19
N GLY A 272 -0.64 -4.33 16.40
CA GLY A 272 -1.35 -4.55 17.66
C GLY A 272 -2.50 -3.59 17.94
N GLY A 273 -2.85 -2.71 16.99
CA GLY A 273 -3.92 -1.74 17.17
C GLY A 273 -3.55 -0.55 18.05
N CYS A 274 -2.27 -0.23 18.20
CA CYS A 274 -1.81 0.98 18.87
C CYS A 274 -1.58 2.10 17.84
N VAL A 275 -1.92 3.34 18.19
CA VAL A 275 -1.61 4.55 17.42
C VAL A 275 -0.81 5.50 18.30
N PHE A 276 0.43 5.79 17.91
CA PHE A 276 1.28 6.80 18.54
C PHE A 276 1.11 8.13 17.83
N ALA A 277 1.16 9.24 18.58
CA ALA A 277 1.20 10.59 18.05
C ALA A 277 2.34 11.37 18.70
N TYR A 278 3.14 12.04 17.87
CA TYR A 278 4.24 12.92 18.28
C TYR A 278 3.99 14.33 17.77
N ILE A 279 4.21 15.32 18.63
CA ILE A 279 4.26 16.74 18.22
C ILE A 279 5.67 17.01 17.72
N LEU A 280 5.77 17.72 16.59
CA LEU A 280 7.02 18.10 15.96
C LEU A 280 7.22 19.61 16.14
N HIS A 281 8.35 19.99 16.71
CA HIS A 281 8.77 21.38 16.80
C HIS A 281 9.69 21.68 15.64
N LEU A 282 9.16 22.41 14.66
CA LEU A 282 9.88 22.82 13.45
C LEU A 282 10.45 24.23 13.67
N PRO A 283 11.77 24.44 13.49
CA PRO A 283 12.32 25.78 13.41
C PRO A 283 11.73 26.57 12.23
N THR A 284 11.79 27.90 12.32
CA THR A 284 11.47 28.77 11.17
C THR A 284 12.45 28.51 10.03
N MET A 285 12.05 28.82 8.79
CA MET A 285 12.88 28.58 7.60
C MET A 285 14.27 29.23 7.71
N GLU A 286 14.37 30.39 8.34
CA GLU A 286 15.63 31.10 8.58
C GLU A 286 16.58 30.30 9.50
N HIS A 287 16.04 29.61 10.50
CA HIS A 287 16.81 28.84 11.47
C HIS A 287 16.91 27.35 11.13
N ARG A 288 16.31 26.89 10.01
CA ARG A 288 16.30 25.47 9.60
C ARG A 288 17.69 24.89 9.31
N GLY A 289 18.73 25.71 9.14
CA GLY A 289 20.12 25.25 9.01
C GLY A 289 20.86 25.07 10.34
N GLU A 290 20.41 25.74 11.41
CA GLU A 290 21.12 25.84 12.69
C GLU A 290 20.41 25.07 13.81
N GLU A 291 19.10 25.23 13.92
CA GLU A 291 18.28 24.61 14.95
C GLU A 291 17.80 23.21 14.53
N LEU A 292 17.80 22.27 15.47
CA LEU A 292 17.35 20.90 15.23
C LEU A 292 15.83 20.80 15.35
N ILE A 293 15.21 20.01 14.48
CA ILE A 293 13.83 19.56 14.69
C ILE A 293 13.80 18.63 15.91
N THR A 294 12.81 18.81 16.78
CA THR A 294 12.56 17.89 17.89
C THR A 294 11.18 17.27 17.80
N ALA A 295 11.04 16.04 18.31
CA ALA A 295 9.79 15.32 18.37
C ALA A 295 9.48 14.91 19.81
N GLN A 296 8.29 15.26 20.30
CA GLN A 296 7.84 14.92 21.65
C GLN A 296 6.62 13.97 21.60
N PRO A 297 6.58 12.90 22.40
CA PRO A 297 5.43 12.02 22.46
C PRO A 297 4.22 12.75 23.05
N ALA A 298 3.08 12.66 22.37
CA ALA A 298 1.86 13.40 22.74
C ALA A 298 0.70 12.48 23.11
N LYS A 299 0.45 11.43 22.32
CA LYS A 299 -0.65 10.47 22.56
C LYS A 299 -0.22 9.05 22.25
N GLU A 300 -0.79 8.11 22.99
CA GLU A 300 -0.74 6.67 22.71
C GLU A 300 -2.15 6.11 22.83
N ILE A 301 -2.73 5.66 21.71
CA ILE A 301 -4.12 5.25 21.61
C ILE A 301 -4.16 3.75 21.34
N GLN A 302 -4.53 2.96 22.34
CA GLN A 302 -4.73 1.52 22.18
C GLN A 302 -6.19 1.20 21.82
N LEU A 303 -6.40 0.63 20.63
CA LEU A 303 -7.70 0.11 20.24
C LEU A 303 -8.04 -1.12 21.07
N MET A 304 -9.23 -1.13 21.68
CA MET A 304 -9.71 -2.23 22.53
C MET A 304 -9.73 -3.60 21.83
N HIS A 305 -10.03 -3.63 20.53
CA HIS A 305 -10.10 -4.88 19.76
C HIS A 305 -8.73 -5.35 19.26
N ARG A 306 -7.69 -4.51 19.39
CA ARG A 306 -6.29 -4.83 19.03
C ARG A 306 -6.09 -5.34 17.60
N ALA A 307 -6.96 -4.94 16.66
CA ALA A 307 -6.75 -5.25 15.25
C ALA A 307 -5.74 -4.29 14.62
N PRO A 308 -4.98 -4.74 13.61
CA PRO A 308 -3.99 -3.93 12.92
C PRO A 308 -4.58 -2.64 12.38
N VAL A 309 -3.90 -1.53 12.64
CA VAL A 309 -4.22 -0.24 12.04
C VAL A 309 -3.77 -0.27 10.58
N VAL A 310 -4.67 0.11 9.67
CA VAL A 310 -4.43 0.12 8.22
C VAL A 310 -4.54 1.52 7.62
N GLY A 311 -5.12 2.47 8.34
CA GLY A 311 -5.23 3.87 7.93
C GLY A 311 -5.38 4.81 9.12
N VAL A 312 -4.77 5.99 9.00
CA VAL A 312 -4.94 7.13 9.90
C VAL A 312 -5.18 8.35 9.02
N VAL A 313 -6.23 9.11 9.32
CA VAL A 313 -6.58 10.34 8.59
C VAL A 313 -7.04 11.37 9.62
N VAL A 314 -6.62 12.62 9.46
CA VAL A 314 -7.15 13.74 10.24
C VAL A 314 -8.11 14.53 9.36
N LEU A 315 -9.28 14.86 9.92
CA LEU A 315 -10.32 15.67 9.31
C LEU A 315 -10.37 17.04 10.00
N ASP A 316 -10.55 18.10 9.22
CA ASP A 316 -10.67 19.48 9.69
C ASP A 316 -12.03 19.78 10.34
N GLY A 317 -12.30 21.05 10.68
CA GLY A 317 -13.56 21.51 11.28
C GLY A 317 -14.81 21.23 10.44
N HIS A 318 -14.68 21.12 9.11
CA HIS A 318 -15.75 20.72 8.19
C HIS A 318 -15.87 19.21 7.96
N GLY A 319 -14.96 18.42 8.55
CA GLY A 319 -14.92 16.98 8.35
C GLY A 319 -14.23 16.56 7.04
N THR A 320 -13.47 17.46 6.42
CA THR A 320 -12.68 17.20 5.21
C THR A 320 -11.28 16.71 5.60
N PRO A 321 -10.73 15.69 4.93
CA PRO A 321 -9.35 15.27 5.15
C PRO A 321 -8.36 16.42 4.95
N LEU A 322 -7.33 16.49 5.80
CA LEU A 322 -6.24 17.46 5.61
C LEU A 322 -5.56 17.26 4.24
N PRO A 323 -5.16 18.35 3.56
CA PRO A 323 -4.53 18.32 2.25
C PRO A 323 -3.12 17.72 2.30
N GLU A 324 -2.62 17.31 1.14
CA GLU A 324 -1.24 16.82 1.04
C GLU A 324 -0.21 17.95 1.23
N PRO A 325 1.04 17.61 1.61
CA PRO A 325 2.13 18.58 1.69
C PRO A 325 2.25 19.40 0.42
N LEU A 326 2.36 20.73 0.57
CA LEU A 326 2.42 21.74 -0.50
C LEU A 326 1.16 21.89 -1.37
N GLU A 327 0.08 21.14 -1.16
CA GLU A 327 -1.13 21.24 -2.00
C GLU A 327 -1.85 22.58 -1.83
N VAL A 328 -1.88 23.13 -0.62
CA VAL A 328 -2.42 24.48 -0.34
C VAL A 328 -1.49 25.56 -0.90
N ALA A 329 -0.18 25.41 -0.77
CA ALA A 329 0.80 26.37 -1.27
C ALA A 329 0.80 26.53 -2.81
N HIS A 330 0.24 25.54 -3.53
CA HIS A 330 0.07 25.57 -4.98
C HIS A 330 -1.38 25.88 -5.40
N ASP A 331 -2.24 26.36 -4.49
CA ASP A 331 -3.64 26.71 -4.75
C ASP A 331 -4.50 25.54 -5.31
N LEU A 332 -4.13 24.30 -5.00
CA LEU A 332 -4.84 23.10 -5.48
C LEU A 332 -5.82 22.52 -4.45
N ALA A 333 -5.73 22.95 -3.19
CA ALA A 333 -6.69 22.65 -2.15
C ALA A 333 -7.01 23.90 -1.33
N ARG A 334 -8.19 23.90 -0.71
CA ARG A 334 -8.55 24.92 0.27
C ARG A 334 -7.73 24.72 1.54
N SER A 335 -7.35 25.82 2.18
CA SER A 335 -6.76 25.77 3.52
C SER A 335 -7.69 25.02 4.47
N PRO A 336 -7.16 24.14 5.34
CA PRO A 336 -7.99 23.41 6.30
C PRO A 336 -8.74 24.36 7.22
N ASP A 337 -9.98 24.01 7.55
CA ASP A 337 -10.74 24.77 8.53
C ASP A 337 -10.22 24.52 9.95
N MET A 338 -9.43 25.46 10.46
CA MET A 338 -8.93 25.47 11.83
C MET A 338 -9.98 25.99 12.84
N HIS A 339 -11.12 26.51 12.37
CA HIS A 339 -12.21 27.01 13.22
C HIS A 339 -13.18 25.88 13.58
N GLY A 340 -12.74 24.95 14.41
CA GLY A 340 -13.60 23.86 14.84
C GLY A 340 -12.84 22.75 15.54
N SER A 341 -13.56 21.68 15.89
CA SER A 341 -12.93 20.49 16.43
C SER A 341 -12.49 19.56 15.30
N HIS A 342 -11.19 19.38 15.13
CA HIS A 342 -10.66 18.37 14.23
C HIS A 342 -11.02 16.95 14.71
N HIS A 343 -11.05 16.02 13.76
CA HIS A 343 -11.37 14.62 14.02
C HIS A 343 -10.27 13.68 13.53
N LEU A 344 -9.84 12.77 14.39
CA LEU A 344 -8.93 11.68 14.04
C LEU A 344 -9.76 10.45 13.62
N LEU A 345 -9.62 10.03 12.38
CA LEU A 345 -10.16 8.78 11.88
C LEU A 345 -9.07 7.70 11.91
N VAL A 346 -9.31 6.66 12.71
CA VAL A 346 -8.47 5.45 12.77
C VAL A 346 -9.20 4.30 12.10
N VAL A 347 -8.60 3.75 11.06
CA VAL A 347 -9.10 2.57 10.32
C VAL A 347 -8.24 1.38 10.70
N SER A 348 -8.88 0.34 11.23
CA SER A 348 -8.26 -0.97 11.49
C SER A 348 -8.82 -2.03 10.55
N GLU A 349 -8.22 -3.22 10.55
CA GLU A 349 -8.75 -4.36 9.78
C GLU A 349 -10.22 -4.68 10.11
N GLU A 350 -10.72 -4.31 11.29
CA GLU A 350 -12.04 -4.76 11.76
C GLU A 350 -13.06 -3.63 11.98
N GLN A 351 -12.58 -2.41 12.28
CA GLN A 351 -13.41 -1.27 12.66
C GLN A 351 -12.81 0.06 12.17
N PHE A 352 -13.70 1.01 11.91
CA PHE A 352 -13.41 2.42 11.72
C PHE A 352 -13.82 3.16 13.00
N LYS A 353 -12.98 4.04 13.52
CA LYS A 353 -13.29 4.86 14.70
C LYS A 353 -12.89 6.31 14.47
N VAL A 354 -13.82 7.20 14.74
CA VAL A 354 -13.60 8.66 14.73
C VAL A 354 -13.46 9.15 16.15
N PHE A 355 -12.41 9.91 16.42
CA PHE A 355 -12.13 10.55 17.70
C PHE A 355 -12.11 12.06 17.52
N THR A 356 -12.57 12.82 18.52
CA THR A 356 -12.47 14.28 18.53
C THR A 356 -11.14 14.70 19.13
N LEU A 357 -10.38 15.53 18.41
CA LEU A 357 -9.11 16.11 18.88
C LEU A 357 -9.36 17.40 19.67
N PRO A 358 -8.47 17.77 20.62
CA PRO A 358 -7.26 17.06 21.06
C PRO A 358 -7.52 15.95 22.10
N LYS A 359 -8.76 15.85 22.61
CA LYS A 359 -9.11 14.96 23.75
C LYS A 359 -9.09 13.47 23.41
N VAL A 360 -9.12 13.13 22.12
CA VAL A 360 -9.24 11.76 21.60
C VAL A 360 -10.48 11.04 22.15
N SER A 361 -11.60 11.77 22.29
CA SER A 361 -12.87 11.18 22.71
C SER A 361 -13.56 10.50 21.54
N ALA A 362 -13.99 9.25 21.71
CA ALA A 362 -14.64 8.49 20.64
C ALA A 362 -16.00 9.11 20.28
N LYS A 363 -16.21 9.40 18.98
CA LYS A 363 -17.43 10.02 18.44
C LYS A 363 -18.31 9.01 17.70
N THR A 364 -17.75 8.32 16.72
CA THR A 364 -18.50 7.37 15.86
C THR A 364 -17.64 6.17 15.53
N LYS A 365 -18.27 5.01 15.34
CA LYS A 365 -17.59 3.77 14.94
C LYS A 365 -18.43 2.96 13.97
N LEU A 366 -17.77 2.33 13.01
CA LEU A 366 -18.34 1.33 12.12
C LEU A 366 -17.58 0.02 12.33
N LYS A 367 -18.30 -1.05 12.69
CA LYS A 367 -17.73 -2.38 12.94
C LYS A 367 -17.90 -3.28 11.72
N LEU A 368 -17.03 -3.12 10.71
CA LEU A 368 -17.16 -3.84 9.44
C LEU A 368 -17.24 -5.37 9.64
N THR A 369 -16.29 -5.96 10.38
CA THR A 369 -16.29 -7.41 10.61
C THR A 369 -17.51 -7.92 11.37
N ALA A 370 -18.18 -7.06 12.15
CA ALA A 370 -19.39 -7.44 12.85
C ALA A 370 -20.60 -7.55 11.91
N ILE A 371 -20.59 -6.80 10.79
CA ILE A 371 -21.70 -6.73 9.83
C ILE A 371 -21.73 -7.99 8.97
N ASP A 372 -20.64 -8.27 8.25
CA ASP A 372 -20.58 -9.34 7.25
C ASP A 372 -19.36 -10.26 7.42
N GLY A 373 -18.48 -9.99 8.37
CA GLY A 373 -17.22 -10.72 8.56
C GLY A 373 -16.07 -10.24 7.69
N SER A 374 -16.26 -9.17 6.91
CA SER A 374 -15.23 -8.56 6.08
C SER A 374 -14.17 -7.86 6.94
N ARG A 375 -12.94 -7.86 6.43
CA ARG A 375 -11.77 -7.19 7.02
C ARG A 375 -11.15 -6.25 6.02
N VAL A 376 -10.78 -5.05 6.47
CA VAL A 376 -10.12 -4.04 5.63
C VAL A 376 -8.71 -4.51 5.26
N ARG A 377 -8.38 -4.46 3.97
CA ARG A 377 -7.05 -4.75 3.42
C ARG A 377 -6.32 -3.49 2.98
N LYS A 378 -7.03 -2.60 2.28
CA LYS A 378 -6.52 -1.31 1.82
C LYS A 378 -7.56 -0.25 2.09
N VAL A 379 -7.11 0.95 2.40
CA VAL A 379 -7.93 2.14 2.52
C VAL A 379 -7.25 3.28 1.79
N GLY A 380 -8.04 4.09 1.08
CA GLY A 380 -7.59 5.31 0.43
C GLY A 380 -8.62 6.42 0.65
N VAL A 381 -8.17 7.67 0.64
CA VAL A 381 -9.05 8.83 0.60
C VAL A 381 -9.25 9.21 -0.87
N ALA A 382 -10.50 9.44 -1.26
CA ALA A 382 -10.84 9.87 -2.61
C ALA A 382 -11.85 11.02 -2.58
N TRP A 383 -11.72 11.90 -3.55
CA TRP A 383 -12.66 12.96 -3.85
C TRP A 383 -13.62 12.51 -4.96
N PHE A 384 -14.92 12.57 -4.69
CA PHE A 384 -15.99 12.16 -5.58
C PHE A 384 -16.74 13.38 -6.10
N GLY A 385 -16.46 13.78 -7.33
CA GLY A 385 -17.20 14.86 -8.00
C GLY A 385 -18.57 14.40 -8.49
N SER A 386 -19.58 15.26 -8.32
CA SER A 386 -20.95 15.01 -8.79
C SER A 386 -21.04 15.08 -10.31
N ASN A 387 -21.75 14.17 -10.96
CA ASN A 387 -22.05 14.30 -12.39
C ASN A 387 -23.24 15.25 -12.68
N ARG A 388 -23.94 15.73 -11.64
CA ARG A 388 -25.11 16.63 -11.78
C ARG A 388 -24.77 18.10 -11.57
N THR A 389 -23.70 18.38 -10.83
CA THR A 389 -23.29 19.73 -10.45
C THR A 389 -21.79 19.86 -10.69
N GLU A 390 -21.37 20.77 -11.58
CA GLU A 390 -19.99 20.85 -12.10
C GLU A 390 -18.93 21.15 -11.02
N ASP A 391 -19.28 21.88 -9.96
CA ASP A 391 -18.34 22.29 -8.90
C ASP A 391 -18.62 21.67 -7.52
N TYR A 392 -19.40 20.58 -7.49
CA TYR A 392 -19.68 19.88 -6.26
C TYR A 392 -18.94 18.55 -6.19
N GLY A 393 -18.34 18.26 -5.05
CA GLY A 393 -17.84 16.94 -4.74
C GLY A 393 -17.58 16.77 -3.26
N GLU A 394 -17.52 15.52 -2.84
CA GLU A 394 -17.35 15.13 -1.45
C GLU A 394 -16.15 14.19 -1.30
N SER A 395 -15.47 14.31 -0.17
CA SER A 395 -14.43 13.35 0.20
C SER A 395 -15.06 12.10 0.80
N GLY A 396 -14.48 10.94 0.50
CA GLY A 396 -14.89 9.64 1.02
C GLY A 396 -13.70 8.69 1.16
N LEU A 397 -13.93 7.57 1.84
CA LEU A 397 -12.98 6.47 1.92
C LEU A 397 -13.30 5.42 0.88
N LEU A 398 -12.27 4.99 0.14
CA LEU A 398 -12.25 3.76 -0.61
C LEU A 398 -11.69 2.65 0.26
N VAL A 399 -12.36 1.50 0.31
CA VAL A 399 -11.98 0.38 1.17
C VAL A 399 -12.01 -0.90 0.36
N LEU A 400 -10.89 -1.60 0.26
CA LEU A 400 -10.83 -2.97 -0.27
C LEU A 400 -10.87 -3.95 0.90
N THR A 401 -11.74 -4.95 0.83
CA THR A 401 -11.87 -5.99 1.85
C THR A 401 -11.06 -7.24 1.52
N ASN A 402 -10.94 -8.15 2.50
CA ASN A 402 -10.31 -9.46 2.30
C ASN A 402 -11.17 -10.42 1.45
N GLN A 403 -12.41 -10.07 1.14
CA GLN A 403 -13.27 -10.83 0.23
C GLN A 403 -13.12 -10.33 -1.23
N GLY A 404 -12.39 -9.23 -1.43
CA GLY A 404 -12.21 -8.59 -2.73
C GLY A 404 -13.30 -7.59 -3.11
N ASP A 405 -14.24 -7.32 -2.21
CA ASP A 405 -15.22 -6.24 -2.35
C ASP A 405 -14.55 -4.87 -2.16
N VAL A 406 -14.97 -3.89 -2.96
CA VAL A 406 -14.58 -2.48 -2.81
C VAL A 406 -15.79 -1.68 -2.34
N HIS A 407 -15.60 -0.94 -1.25
CA HIS A 407 -16.63 -0.11 -0.64
C HIS A 407 -16.26 1.37 -0.75
N ALA A 408 -17.28 2.24 -0.84
CA ALA A 408 -17.12 3.66 -0.57
C ALA A 408 -17.86 4.03 0.73
N ILE A 409 -17.17 4.71 1.64
CA ILE A 409 -17.68 5.09 2.96
C ILE A 409 -17.57 6.61 3.11
N SER A 410 -18.66 7.26 3.53
CA SER A 410 -18.68 8.72 3.71
C SER A 410 -17.88 9.17 4.93
N VAL A 411 -17.28 10.35 4.86
CA VAL A 411 -16.68 11.06 6.00
C VAL A 411 -17.43 12.37 6.27
N PRO A 412 -17.48 12.86 7.52
CA PRO A 412 -16.95 12.28 8.76
C PRO A 412 -17.83 11.19 9.39
N HIS A 413 -19.01 10.91 8.81
CA HIS A 413 -20.06 10.10 9.45
C HIS A 413 -19.81 8.58 9.42
N ILE A 414 -18.88 8.10 8.59
CA ILE A 414 -18.52 6.69 8.42
C ILE A 414 -19.75 5.84 8.08
N LYS A 415 -20.54 6.27 7.08
CA LYS A 415 -21.69 5.51 6.57
C LYS A 415 -21.33 4.83 5.26
N MET A 416 -21.61 3.54 5.17
CA MET A 416 -21.46 2.76 3.93
C MET A 416 -22.35 3.39 2.84
N GLN A 417 -21.77 3.76 1.70
CA GLN A 417 -22.51 4.31 0.56
C GLN A 417 -22.73 3.25 -0.52
N VAL A 418 -21.65 2.59 -0.93
CA VAL A 418 -21.68 1.55 -1.96
C VAL A 418 -20.78 0.38 -1.59
N GLN A 419 -21.15 -0.80 -2.07
CA GLN A 419 -20.40 -2.04 -1.98
C GLN A 419 -20.48 -2.73 -3.33
N HIS A 420 -19.33 -2.99 -3.95
CA HIS A 420 -19.24 -3.70 -5.22
C HIS A 420 -18.21 -4.84 -5.12
N PRO A 421 -18.59 -6.08 -5.51
CA PRO A 421 -17.59 -7.13 -5.71
C PRO A 421 -16.67 -6.73 -6.86
N CYS A 422 -15.36 -6.84 -6.66
CA CYS A 422 -14.36 -6.39 -7.63
C CYS A 422 -13.34 -7.49 -7.91
N ILE A 423 -12.64 -7.94 -6.88
CA ILE A 423 -11.59 -8.96 -6.97
C ILE A 423 -12.12 -10.28 -6.40
N ARG A 424 -11.73 -11.42 -6.96
CA ARG A 424 -12.09 -12.73 -6.37
C ARG A 424 -11.41 -12.90 -5.02
N ARG A 425 -12.13 -13.39 -4.00
CA ARG A 425 -11.57 -13.62 -2.65
C ARG A 425 -10.34 -14.53 -2.62
N GLU A 426 -10.27 -15.48 -3.55
CA GLU A 426 -9.14 -16.41 -3.72
C GLU A 426 -7.91 -15.76 -4.35
N ASP A 427 -8.07 -14.63 -5.04
CA ASP A 427 -6.98 -13.89 -5.65
C ASP A 427 -6.28 -12.98 -4.63
N VAL A 428 -5.47 -13.61 -3.79
CA VAL A 428 -4.67 -12.93 -2.76
C VAL A 428 -3.65 -11.96 -3.38
N SER A 429 -3.18 -12.23 -4.61
CA SER A 429 -2.22 -11.40 -5.32
C SER A 429 -2.87 -10.10 -5.82
N GLY A 430 -4.04 -10.22 -6.46
CA GLY A 430 -4.87 -9.09 -6.86
C GLY A 430 -5.24 -8.20 -5.67
N ILE A 431 -5.70 -8.80 -4.56
CA ILE A 431 -6.04 -8.04 -3.34
C ILE A 431 -4.83 -7.30 -2.76
N ALA A 432 -3.64 -7.93 -2.75
CA ALA A 432 -2.43 -7.33 -2.18
C ALA A 432 -1.86 -6.20 -3.06
N SER A 433 -1.92 -6.38 -4.38
CA SER A 433 -1.42 -5.43 -5.38
C SER A 433 -2.34 -4.22 -5.60
N CYS A 434 -3.59 -4.29 -5.14
CA CYS A 434 -4.55 -3.21 -5.32
C CYS A 434 -4.07 -1.88 -4.74
N VAL A 435 -4.25 -0.82 -5.53
CA VAL A 435 -3.98 0.58 -5.19
C VAL A 435 -5.15 1.47 -5.60
N PHE A 436 -5.41 2.51 -4.82
CA PHE A 436 -6.46 3.50 -5.09
C PHE A 436 -5.85 4.81 -5.59
N THR A 437 -6.63 5.53 -6.39
CA THR A 437 -6.35 6.91 -6.81
C THR A 437 -7.13 7.89 -5.94
N LYS A 438 -6.74 9.17 -5.98
CA LYS A 438 -7.46 10.26 -5.31
C LYS A 438 -8.85 10.57 -5.90
N HIS A 439 -9.21 10.01 -7.05
CA HIS A 439 -10.42 10.38 -7.80
C HIS A 439 -11.39 9.21 -7.98
N GLY A 440 -11.41 8.26 -7.04
CA GLY A 440 -12.40 7.19 -7.05
C GLY A 440 -12.07 6.01 -7.99
N GLN A 441 -10.88 5.96 -8.59
CA GLN A 441 -10.41 4.83 -9.39
C GLN A 441 -9.45 3.94 -8.62
N GLY A 442 -9.20 2.73 -9.11
CA GLY A 442 -8.14 1.87 -8.61
C GLY A 442 -7.60 0.91 -9.67
N PHE A 443 -6.50 0.25 -9.32
CA PHE A 443 -5.81 -0.72 -10.17
C PHE A 443 -5.42 -1.93 -9.35
N TYR A 444 -5.47 -3.12 -9.94
CA TYR A 444 -4.94 -4.35 -9.34
C TYR A 444 -4.37 -5.27 -10.43
N LEU A 445 -3.43 -6.14 -10.05
CA LEU A 445 -2.83 -7.10 -10.98
C LEU A 445 -3.81 -8.26 -11.21
N ILE A 446 -4.18 -8.49 -12.47
CA ILE A 446 -4.91 -9.71 -12.88
C ILE A 446 -3.97 -10.83 -13.31
N SER A 447 -2.74 -10.46 -13.68
CA SER A 447 -1.61 -11.37 -13.92
C SER A 447 -0.30 -10.70 -13.48
N PRO A 448 0.84 -11.41 -13.43
CA PRO A 448 2.13 -10.82 -13.04
C PRO A 448 2.62 -9.66 -13.92
N SER A 449 2.03 -9.47 -15.10
CA SER A 449 2.47 -8.51 -16.11
C SER A 449 1.42 -7.47 -16.52
N GLU A 450 0.21 -7.52 -15.97
CA GLU A 450 -0.86 -6.61 -16.40
C GLU A 450 -1.79 -6.18 -15.26
N PHE A 451 -2.25 -4.94 -15.35
CA PHE A 451 -3.19 -4.34 -14.41
C PHE A 451 -4.58 -4.22 -15.03
N GLU A 452 -5.61 -4.42 -14.22
CA GLU A 452 -6.98 -4.02 -14.54
C GLU A 452 -7.35 -2.76 -13.75
N ARG A 453 -8.00 -1.81 -14.44
CA ARG A 453 -8.50 -0.55 -13.86
C ARG A 453 -9.98 -0.67 -13.55
N PHE A 454 -10.39 -0.24 -12.37
CA PHE A 454 -11.80 -0.05 -12.00
C PHE A 454 -12.07 1.39 -11.58
N SER A 455 -13.35 1.80 -11.63
CA SER A 455 -13.80 3.12 -11.18
C SER A 455 -15.08 3.04 -10.39
N LEU A 456 -15.10 3.74 -9.25
CA LEU A 456 -16.28 4.00 -8.42
C LEU A 456 -16.74 5.47 -8.53
N SER A 457 -16.03 6.29 -9.31
CA SER A 457 -16.40 7.68 -9.56
C SER A 457 -17.18 7.81 -10.87
N THR A 458 -18.32 8.51 -10.82
CA THR A 458 -19.13 8.81 -12.00
C THR A 458 -18.45 9.77 -12.98
N ARG A 459 -17.39 10.46 -12.57
CA ARG A 459 -16.63 11.40 -13.43
C ARG A 459 -15.45 10.76 -14.13
N CYS A 460 -15.03 9.56 -13.73
CA CYS A 460 -13.76 8.99 -14.17
C CYS A 460 -13.97 7.64 -14.85
N LEU A 461 -14.35 7.67 -16.14
CA LEU A 461 -14.43 6.47 -16.99
C LEU A 461 -13.33 6.54 -18.06
N VAL A 462 -12.36 5.63 -17.99
CA VAL A 462 -11.25 5.55 -18.94
C VAL A 462 -11.36 4.21 -19.66
N GLU A 463 -11.84 4.24 -20.90
CA GLU A 463 -12.06 3.08 -21.74
C GLU A 463 -11.64 3.36 -23.20
N PRO A 464 -11.17 2.37 -23.96
CA PRO A 464 -10.84 2.55 -25.36
C PRO A 464 -12.12 2.76 -26.18
N ARG A 465 -12.23 3.90 -26.84
CA ARG A 465 -13.26 4.18 -27.85
C ARG A 465 -12.56 4.47 -29.16
N CYS A 466 -12.58 3.51 -30.08
CA CYS A 466 -11.89 3.61 -31.36
C CYS A 466 -12.83 3.30 -32.53
N LEU A 467 -12.53 3.91 -33.67
CA LEU A 467 -13.17 3.66 -34.95
C LEU A 467 -12.08 3.25 -35.94
N VAL A 468 -12.32 2.15 -36.65
CA VAL A 468 -11.44 1.69 -37.73
C VAL A 468 -12.23 1.77 -39.02
N GLU A 469 -11.87 2.73 -39.89
CA GLU A 469 -12.48 2.88 -41.21
C GLU A 469 -11.63 2.15 -42.25
N VAL A 470 -12.27 1.31 -43.06
CA VAL A 470 -11.62 0.69 -44.22
C VAL A 470 -11.73 1.68 -45.39
N PRO A 471 -10.65 1.93 -46.16
CA PRO A 471 -10.72 2.79 -47.33
C PRO A 471 -11.80 2.31 -48.31
N ILE A 472 -12.71 3.21 -48.69
CA ILE A 472 -13.67 2.92 -49.75
C ILE A 472 -12.88 2.82 -51.05
N LEU A 473 -12.70 1.59 -51.55
CA LEU A 473 -12.32 1.37 -52.94
C LEU A 473 -13.40 2.05 -53.78
N LYS A 474 -13.08 3.19 -54.40
CA LYS A 474 -13.88 3.73 -55.48
C LYS A 474 -13.88 2.67 -56.57
N ASP A 475 -15.00 1.95 -56.70
CA ASP A 475 -15.26 1.09 -57.84
C ASP A 475 -15.16 1.94 -59.10
N ASN A 476 -13.97 1.94 -59.73
CA ASN A 476 -13.83 2.30 -61.13
C ASN A 476 -14.41 1.15 -61.95
N SER A 477 -15.72 0.95 -61.85
CA SER A 477 -16.51 0.08 -62.71
C SER A 477 -16.65 0.73 -64.08
N ASN A 478 -15.55 0.81 -64.85
CA ASN A 478 -15.61 1.06 -66.30
C ASN A 478 -14.32 0.73 -67.06
N GLN A 479 -13.60 -0.33 -66.70
CA GLN A 479 -12.75 -1.01 -67.68
C GLN A 479 -13.02 -2.52 -67.64
N ARG A 480 -13.79 -2.97 -68.64
CA ARG A 480 -14.00 -4.37 -69.00
C ARG A 480 -12.65 -5.09 -69.01
N ARG A 481 -12.50 -6.11 -68.16
CA ARG A 481 -11.56 -7.22 -68.40
C ARG A 481 -12.35 -8.51 -68.62
N PRO A 482 -11.93 -9.38 -69.55
CA PRO A 482 -12.68 -10.58 -69.90
C PRO A 482 -12.64 -11.59 -68.74
N GLN A 483 -13.72 -12.38 -68.64
CA GLN A 483 -13.86 -13.52 -67.75
C GLN A 483 -12.62 -14.42 -67.77
N LEU A 484 -12.10 -14.73 -66.59
CA LEU A 484 -11.33 -15.94 -66.33
C LEU A 484 -11.97 -16.62 -65.12
N ASP A 485 -12.49 -17.81 -65.35
CA ASP A 485 -13.16 -18.68 -64.39
C ASP A 485 -12.24 -19.01 -63.21
N GLY A 486 -12.78 -18.86 -61.99
CA GLY A 486 -12.18 -19.37 -60.75
C GLY A 486 -12.52 -20.84 -60.52
N PRO A 487 -11.70 -21.54 -59.72
CA PRO A 487 -12.22 -22.01 -58.42
C PRO A 487 -11.14 -21.84 -57.32
N SER A 488 -11.38 -21.85 -56.01
CA SER A 488 -12.54 -21.87 -55.13
C SER A 488 -11.98 -21.58 -53.71
N SER A 489 -12.84 -21.17 -52.78
CA SER A 489 -12.54 -20.73 -51.40
C SER A 489 -11.98 -21.82 -50.45
N SER A 490 -11.37 -22.90 -50.93
CA SER A 490 -10.88 -24.02 -50.10
C SER A 490 -9.43 -23.86 -49.63
N SER A 491 -8.64 -22.98 -50.23
CA SER A 491 -7.21 -22.82 -49.90
C SER A 491 -6.99 -22.05 -48.59
N ALA A 492 -7.80 -21.03 -48.32
CA ALA A 492 -7.66 -20.20 -47.11
C ALA A 492 -7.99 -20.94 -45.80
N ARG A 493 -8.92 -21.92 -45.83
CA ARG A 493 -9.24 -22.74 -44.65
C ARG A 493 -8.12 -23.73 -44.31
N ARG A 494 -7.46 -24.31 -45.31
CA ARG A 494 -6.36 -25.27 -45.09
C ARG A 494 -5.11 -24.62 -44.48
N VAL A 495 -4.86 -23.34 -44.75
CA VAL A 495 -3.70 -22.63 -44.17
C VAL A 495 -3.92 -22.34 -42.68
N MET A 496 -5.16 -22.06 -42.24
CA MET A 496 -5.46 -21.87 -40.81
C MET A 496 -5.43 -23.18 -40.01
N GLU A 497 -5.93 -24.29 -40.58
CA GLU A 497 -5.85 -25.61 -39.91
C GLU A 497 -4.39 -26.09 -39.75
N HIS A 498 -3.53 -25.81 -40.73
CA HIS A 498 -2.13 -26.21 -40.66
C HIS A 498 -1.30 -25.38 -39.66
N ALA A 499 -1.73 -24.14 -39.37
CA ALA A 499 -1.09 -23.29 -38.37
C ALA A 499 -1.46 -23.73 -36.94
N LEU A 500 -2.71 -24.11 -36.70
CA LEU A 500 -3.18 -24.56 -35.39
C LEU A 500 -2.61 -25.93 -34.98
N LEU A 501 -2.38 -26.83 -35.93
CA LEU A 501 -1.79 -28.15 -35.67
C LEU A 501 -0.29 -28.10 -35.37
N ASN A 502 0.43 -27.10 -35.90
CA ASN A 502 1.84 -26.91 -35.57
C ASN A 502 2.03 -26.40 -34.14
N ASP A 503 1.15 -25.50 -33.67
CA ASP A 503 1.21 -24.96 -32.30
C ASP A 503 0.95 -26.04 -31.23
N GLU A 504 0.04 -27.01 -31.48
CA GLU A 504 -0.16 -28.13 -30.54
C GLU A 504 1.04 -29.09 -30.50
N SER A 505 1.71 -29.30 -31.64
CA SER A 505 2.89 -30.17 -31.70
C SER A 505 4.12 -29.59 -30.98
N GLU A 506 4.35 -28.27 -31.07
CA GLU A 506 5.42 -27.60 -30.34
C GLU A 506 5.17 -27.57 -28.82
N TYR A 507 3.89 -27.52 -28.40
CA TYR A 507 3.51 -27.59 -26.99
C TYR A 507 3.71 -28.98 -26.36
N GLU A 508 3.51 -30.06 -27.11
CA GLU A 508 3.79 -31.43 -26.63
C GLU A 508 5.29 -31.73 -26.58
N GLU A 509 6.07 -31.21 -27.53
CA GLU A 509 7.53 -31.39 -27.56
C GLU A 509 8.23 -30.63 -26.40
N GLN A 510 7.73 -29.45 -26.02
CA GLN A 510 8.21 -28.73 -24.84
C GLN A 510 7.86 -29.43 -23.51
N ARG A 511 6.75 -30.19 -23.44
CA ARG A 511 6.40 -30.98 -22.25
C ARG A 511 7.29 -32.21 -22.07
N SER A 512 7.78 -32.80 -23.16
CA SER A 512 8.66 -33.98 -23.12
C SER A 512 10.09 -33.65 -22.67
N CYS A 513 10.54 -32.40 -22.83
CA CYS A 513 11.90 -31.98 -22.43
C CYS A 513 12.00 -31.57 -20.95
N LEU A 514 10.89 -31.54 -20.21
CA LEU A 514 10.81 -31.10 -18.81
C LEU A 514 10.42 -32.22 -17.83
N SER A 515 10.51 -33.50 -18.25
CA SER A 515 10.31 -34.67 -17.38
C SER A 515 11.61 -35.35 -16.99
#